data_AF-A0A5F2HZS0-F1
#
_entry.id   AF-A0A5F2HZS0-F1
#
_cell.length_a   1.000
_cell.length_b   1.000
_cell.length_c   1.000
_cell.angle_alpha   90.00
_cell.angle_beta   90.00
_cell.angle_gamma   90.00
#
_symmetry.space_group_name_H-M   'P 1'
#
loop_
_entity.id
_entity.type
_entity.pdbx_description
1 polymer ?
#
loop_
_entity_poly.entity_id
_entity_poly.type
_entity_poly.pdbx_seq_one_letter_code
_entity_poly.pdbx_strand_id
1 'polypeptide(L)'
;MTRARSEQAASPQWQAFMSGPASYADAARLAECFDGMISEAACQRILQSQRLHERLSKLLLEHYRLSYAADEPSDEVDRAIALSSGEELEELALRSGAIYWAGSLAAVIDGREADALQAALGADLCTFAVANRDLAGPVRPLEPLEDIRSRIYADGVSCLGGWCQAMSGETGTRVRLKLMPHELIDRTVEPFVECGPAIVRRAMELA
;
A
#
# COMPACT_ATOMS: atom_id res chain seq x y z
N MET A 1 -18.23 37.25 -7.34
CA MET A 1 -19.02 36.05 -7.65
C MET A 1 -18.32 34.87 -7.01
N THR A 2 -18.79 34.46 -5.84
CA THR A 2 -18.19 33.40 -5.01
C THR A 2 -18.67 32.06 -5.55
N ARG A 3 -17.75 31.24 -6.08
CA ARG A 3 -18.07 29.89 -6.56
C ARG A 3 -18.43 29.06 -5.33
N ALA A 4 -19.70 28.67 -5.21
CA ALA A 4 -20.13 27.70 -4.23
C ALA A 4 -19.30 26.42 -4.46
N ARG A 5 -18.52 26.03 -3.45
CA ARG A 5 -17.86 24.73 -3.40
C ARG A 5 -18.99 23.73 -3.28
N SER A 6 -19.36 23.09 -4.38
CA SER A 6 -20.34 22.01 -4.37
C SER A 6 -19.80 20.95 -3.40
N GLU A 7 -20.46 20.78 -2.26
CA GLU A 7 -20.26 19.62 -1.39
C GLU A 7 -20.75 18.41 -2.19
N GLN A 8 -19.86 17.86 -3.02
CA GLN A 8 -20.11 16.61 -3.71
C GLN A 8 -20.26 15.56 -2.61
N ALA A 9 -21.44 14.98 -2.46
CA ALA A 9 -21.63 13.86 -1.56
C ALA A 9 -20.64 12.75 -1.92
N ALA A 10 -19.89 12.25 -0.93
CA ALA A 10 -18.85 11.27 -1.19
C ALA A 10 -19.41 10.02 -1.87
N SER A 11 -18.60 9.38 -2.70
CA SER A 11 -19.03 8.21 -3.47
C SER A 11 -19.54 7.08 -2.55
N PRO A 12 -20.50 6.24 -2.99
CA PRO A 12 -20.98 5.13 -2.16
C PRO A 12 -19.86 4.17 -1.72
N GLN A 13 -18.85 3.99 -2.58
CA GLN A 13 -17.69 3.16 -2.28
C GLN A 13 -16.81 3.80 -1.19
N TRP A 14 -16.62 5.12 -1.24
CA TRP A 14 -15.97 5.85 -0.15
C TRP A 14 -16.73 5.74 1.17
N GLN A 15 -18.06 5.89 1.14
CA GLN A 15 -18.88 5.73 2.35
C GLN A 15 -18.76 4.33 2.97
N ALA A 16 -18.70 3.28 2.14
CA ALA A 16 -18.46 1.92 2.61
C ALA A 16 -17.05 1.75 3.20
N PHE A 17 -16.04 2.32 2.55
CA PHE A 17 -14.66 2.34 3.03
C PHE A 17 -14.51 3.05 4.39
N MET A 18 -15.23 4.17 4.58
CA MET A 18 -15.20 4.93 5.82
C MET A 18 -15.92 4.23 6.98
N SER A 19 -17.08 3.64 6.71
CA SER A 19 -17.95 3.07 7.75
C SER A 19 -17.65 1.62 8.13
N GLY A 20 -16.99 0.85 7.25
CA GLY A 20 -16.88 -0.60 7.39
C GLY A 20 -15.47 -1.19 7.36
N PRO A 21 -14.52 -0.79 8.24
CA PRO A 21 -13.18 -1.36 8.25
C PRO A 21 -13.10 -2.87 8.43
N ALA A 22 -14.11 -3.51 9.04
CA ALA A 22 -14.13 -4.97 9.13
C ALA A 22 -14.26 -5.68 7.76
N SER A 23 -14.66 -4.96 6.70
CA SER A 23 -14.76 -5.54 5.35
C SER A 23 -13.42 -5.65 4.63
N TYR A 24 -12.39 -4.92 5.08
CA TYR A 24 -11.09 -4.86 4.43
C TYR A 24 -9.89 -5.03 5.37
N ALA A 25 -10.09 -5.02 6.70
CA ALA A 25 -9.00 -5.17 7.64
C ALA A 25 -8.34 -6.55 7.53
N ASP A 26 -7.02 -6.57 7.60
CA ASP A 26 -6.22 -7.78 7.74
C ASP A 26 -6.47 -8.45 9.10
N ALA A 27 -6.38 -9.78 9.14
CA ALA A 27 -6.65 -10.55 10.35
C ALA A 27 -5.65 -10.26 11.48
N ALA A 28 -4.39 -9.97 11.15
CA ALA A 28 -3.38 -9.61 12.14
C ALA A 28 -3.65 -8.23 12.74
N ARG A 29 -4.20 -7.28 11.96
CA ARG A 29 -4.66 -5.97 12.47
C ARG A 29 -5.80 -6.10 13.45
N LEU A 30 -6.72 -7.04 13.21
CA LEU A 30 -7.79 -7.33 14.17
C LEU A 30 -7.24 -8.02 15.43
N ALA A 31 -6.23 -8.88 15.30
CA ALA A 31 -5.61 -9.56 16.45
C ALA A 31 -4.96 -8.57 17.44
N GLU A 32 -4.38 -7.47 16.94
CA GLU A 32 -3.86 -6.36 17.78
C GLU A 32 -4.95 -5.74 18.67
N CYS A 33 -6.21 -5.71 18.23
CA CYS A 33 -7.33 -5.21 19.04
C CYS A 33 -7.66 -6.08 20.26
N PHE A 34 -7.14 -7.30 20.32
CA PHE A 34 -7.36 -8.25 21.40
C PHE A 34 -6.09 -8.49 22.23
N ASP A 35 -5.04 -7.68 22.08
CA ASP A 35 -3.76 -7.84 22.77
C ASP A 35 -3.18 -9.27 22.63
N GLY A 36 -3.39 -9.91 21.47
CA GLY A 36 -2.96 -11.27 21.19
C GLY A 36 -3.76 -12.38 21.89
N MET A 37 -4.84 -12.06 22.61
CA MET A 37 -5.72 -13.08 23.22
C MET A 37 -6.48 -13.93 22.19
N ILE A 38 -6.65 -13.40 20.97
CA ILE A 38 -7.27 -14.10 19.85
C ILE A 38 -6.22 -14.28 18.76
N SER A 39 -6.03 -15.52 18.31
CA SER A 39 -5.08 -15.83 17.25
C SER A 39 -5.53 -15.25 15.90
N GLU A 40 -4.58 -14.97 15.02
CA GLU A 40 -4.85 -14.48 13.66
C GLU A 40 -5.83 -15.38 12.90
N ALA A 41 -5.66 -16.70 12.96
CA ALA A 41 -6.57 -17.66 12.33
C ALA A 41 -8.00 -17.63 12.92
N ALA A 42 -8.16 -17.22 14.18
CA ALA A 42 -9.48 -16.97 14.76
C ALA A 42 -10.04 -15.62 14.30
N CYS A 43 -9.22 -14.57 14.26
CA CYS A 43 -9.57 -13.26 13.70
C CYS A 43 -10.04 -13.36 12.24
N GLN A 44 -9.36 -14.16 11.41
CA GLN A 44 -9.76 -14.40 10.01
C GLN A 44 -11.17 -14.98 9.92
N ARG A 45 -11.50 -15.98 10.74
CA ARG A 45 -12.86 -16.56 10.80
C ARG A 45 -13.91 -15.58 11.32
N ILE A 46 -13.53 -14.72 12.26
CA ILE A 46 -14.39 -13.66 12.80
C ILE A 46 -14.69 -12.60 11.73
N LEU A 47 -13.69 -12.18 10.96
CA LEU A 47 -13.84 -11.24 9.84
C LEU A 47 -14.70 -11.80 8.71
N GLN A 48 -14.72 -13.12 8.49
CA GLN A 48 -15.62 -13.75 7.51
C GLN A 48 -17.10 -13.77 7.96
N SER A 49 -17.39 -13.50 9.23
CA SER A 49 -18.75 -13.51 9.75
C SER A 49 -19.43 -12.15 9.57
N GLN A 50 -20.23 -12.00 8.50
CA GLN A 50 -20.97 -10.77 8.18
C GLN A 50 -21.80 -10.21 9.36
N ARG A 51 -22.39 -11.08 10.18
CA ARG A 51 -23.18 -10.70 11.37
C ARG A 51 -22.36 -9.91 12.40
N LEU A 52 -21.04 -10.05 12.41
CA LEU A 52 -20.14 -9.39 13.34
C LEU A 52 -19.54 -8.10 12.79
N HIS A 53 -19.65 -7.83 11.47
CA HIS A 53 -18.99 -6.71 10.80
C HIS A 53 -19.26 -5.36 11.43
N GLU A 54 -20.49 -5.08 11.85
CA GLU A 54 -20.83 -3.80 12.48
C GLU A 54 -20.06 -3.62 13.80
N ARG A 55 -20.01 -4.66 14.63
CA ARG A 55 -19.31 -4.63 15.93
C ARG A 55 -17.80 -4.60 15.75
N LEU A 56 -17.28 -5.35 14.79
CA LEU A 56 -15.85 -5.37 14.46
C LEU A 56 -15.41 -4.03 13.88
N SER A 57 -16.24 -3.40 13.04
CA SER A 57 -15.95 -2.08 12.51
C SER A 57 -15.87 -1.06 13.62
N LYS A 58 -16.80 -1.07 14.59
CA LYS A 58 -16.73 -0.21 15.79
C LYS A 58 -15.44 -0.43 16.58
N LEU A 59 -15.07 -1.70 16.85
CA LEU A 59 -13.83 -2.04 17.55
C LEU A 59 -12.59 -1.49 16.83
N LEU A 60 -12.50 -1.69 15.51
CA LEU A 60 -11.38 -1.19 14.69
C LEU A 60 -11.32 0.33 14.69
N LEU A 61 -12.46 1.01 14.54
CA LEU A 61 -12.53 2.47 14.60
C LEU A 61 -12.06 2.99 15.97
N GLU A 62 -12.49 2.37 17.07
CA GLU A 62 -12.07 2.76 18.42
C GLU A 62 -10.58 2.50 18.67
N HIS A 63 -10.09 1.30 18.34
CA HIS A 63 -8.71 0.89 18.58
C HIS A 63 -7.71 1.75 17.77
N TYR A 64 -7.99 1.97 16.49
CA TYR A 64 -7.14 2.75 15.59
C TYR A 64 -7.46 4.26 15.58
N ARG A 65 -8.37 4.72 16.44
CA ARG A 65 -8.79 6.12 16.58
C ARG A 65 -9.26 6.76 15.27
N LEU A 66 -10.12 6.03 14.56
CA LEU A 66 -10.68 6.44 13.28
C LEU A 66 -12.11 6.96 13.45
N SER A 67 -12.47 7.97 12.66
CA SER A 67 -13.77 8.61 12.59
C SER A 67 -14.58 8.09 11.40
N TYR A 68 -15.91 8.16 11.48
CA TYR A 68 -16.81 7.71 10.42
C TYR A 68 -16.80 8.62 9.17
N ALA A 69 -16.15 9.78 9.23
CA ALA A 69 -16.20 10.79 8.18
C ALA A 69 -14.82 11.39 7.95
N ALA A 70 -14.34 11.25 6.72
CA ALA A 70 -13.15 11.92 6.21
C ALA A 70 -13.44 12.33 4.77
N ASP A 71 -12.83 13.43 4.35
CA ASP A 71 -12.95 13.92 3.00
C ASP A 71 -12.36 12.90 2.02
N GLU A 72 -13.14 12.60 0.97
CA GLU A 72 -12.68 11.77 -0.13
C GLU A 72 -11.52 12.49 -0.85
N PRO A 73 -10.41 11.80 -1.17
CA PRO A 73 -9.32 12.40 -1.95
C PRO A 73 -9.85 12.99 -3.25
N SER A 74 -9.49 14.25 -3.51
CA SER A 74 -9.86 14.93 -4.76
C SER A 74 -9.13 14.35 -5.96
N ASP A 75 -7.91 13.86 -5.76
CA ASP A 75 -7.12 13.18 -6.76
C ASP A 75 -7.67 11.76 -6.99
N GLU A 76 -7.85 11.39 -8.25
CA GLU A 76 -8.42 10.10 -8.63
C GLU A 76 -7.49 8.93 -8.34
N VAL A 77 -6.18 9.12 -8.49
CA VAL A 77 -5.17 8.08 -8.22
C VAL A 77 -5.11 7.83 -6.72
N ASP A 78 -5.09 8.88 -5.90
CA ASP A 78 -5.11 8.73 -4.44
C ASP A 78 -6.38 8.04 -3.95
N ARG A 79 -7.54 8.35 -4.56
CA ARG A 79 -8.80 7.66 -4.27
C ARG A 79 -8.73 6.19 -4.70
N ALA A 80 -8.18 5.89 -5.87
CA ALA A 80 -8.04 4.52 -6.35
C ALA A 80 -7.16 3.69 -5.40
N ILE A 81 -6.00 4.22 -4.98
CA ILE A 81 -5.11 3.57 -4.00
C ILE A 81 -5.85 3.32 -2.68
N ALA A 82 -6.58 4.33 -2.19
CA ALA A 82 -7.34 4.21 -0.96
C ALA A 82 -8.44 3.15 -1.01
N LEU A 83 -8.99 2.85 -2.20
CA LEU A 83 -10.06 1.88 -2.40
C LEU A 83 -9.59 0.49 -2.81
N SER A 84 -8.32 0.32 -3.19
CA SER A 84 -7.71 -0.99 -3.48
C SER A 84 -7.87 -1.99 -2.33
N SER A 85 -8.08 -3.25 -2.66
CA SER A 85 -8.01 -4.38 -1.74
C SER A 85 -6.59 -4.60 -1.21
N GLY A 86 -6.44 -5.42 -0.15
CA GLY A 86 -5.12 -5.79 0.36
C GLY A 86 -4.23 -6.42 -0.72
N GLU A 87 -4.77 -7.37 -1.51
CA GLU A 87 -4.04 -8.02 -2.61
C GLU A 87 -3.58 -7.04 -3.69
N GLU A 88 -4.44 -6.11 -4.10
CA GLU A 88 -4.08 -5.07 -5.06
C GLU A 88 -2.99 -4.14 -4.52
N LEU A 89 -3.02 -3.85 -3.21
CA LEU A 89 -1.98 -3.06 -2.54
C LEU A 89 -0.65 -3.82 -2.44
N GLU A 90 -0.65 -5.15 -2.30
CA GLU A 90 0.57 -5.96 -2.33
C GLU A 90 1.23 -5.91 -3.71
N GLU A 91 0.44 -6.03 -4.78
CA GLU A 91 0.95 -5.91 -6.14
C GLU A 91 1.37 -4.46 -6.48
N LEU A 92 0.66 -3.47 -5.93
CA LEU A 92 1.07 -2.07 -6.02
C LEU A 92 2.41 -1.81 -5.30
N ALA A 93 2.61 -2.42 -4.13
CA ALA A 93 3.87 -2.36 -3.40
C ALA A 93 5.00 -2.97 -4.24
N LEU A 94 4.81 -4.17 -4.81
CA LEU A 94 5.82 -4.79 -5.68
C LEU A 94 6.20 -3.88 -6.87
N ARG A 95 5.22 -3.31 -7.57
CA ARG A 95 5.45 -2.38 -8.68
C ARG A 95 6.16 -1.10 -8.24
N SER A 96 5.76 -0.54 -7.10
CA SER A 96 6.40 0.64 -6.50
C SER A 96 7.87 0.37 -6.17
N GLY A 97 8.15 -0.81 -5.59
CA GLY A 97 9.51 -1.27 -5.35
C GLY A 97 10.31 -1.40 -6.65
N ALA A 98 9.71 -1.94 -7.70
CA ALA A 98 10.37 -2.11 -8.98
C ALA A 98 10.77 -0.75 -9.59
N ILE A 99 9.91 0.27 -9.49
CA ILE A 99 10.24 1.65 -9.86
C ILE A 99 11.38 2.20 -9.00
N TYR A 100 11.32 2.02 -7.68
CA TYR A 100 12.38 2.48 -6.78
C TYR A 100 13.74 1.85 -7.11
N TRP A 101 13.77 0.58 -7.54
CA TRP A 101 14.98 -0.15 -7.93
C TRP A 101 15.37 0.03 -9.40
N ALA A 102 14.59 0.76 -10.20
CA ALA A 102 14.76 0.85 -11.65
C ALA A 102 16.16 1.34 -12.08
N GLY A 103 16.77 2.24 -11.30
CA GLY A 103 18.13 2.71 -11.55
C GLY A 103 19.18 1.60 -11.45
N SER A 104 19.06 0.72 -10.45
CA SER A 104 19.93 -0.44 -10.28
C SER A 104 19.71 -1.47 -11.38
N LEU A 105 18.45 -1.76 -11.72
CA LEU A 105 18.09 -2.72 -12.76
C LEU A 105 18.56 -2.25 -14.14
N ALA A 106 18.44 -0.96 -14.45
CA ALA A 106 18.90 -0.39 -15.71
C ALA A 106 20.43 -0.30 -15.85
N ALA A 107 21.18 -0.41 -14.75
CA ALA A 107 22.64 -0.36 -14.75
C ALA A 107 23.29 -1.70 -15.13
N VAL A 108 22.49 -2.78 -15.25
CA VAL A 108 22.97 -4.12 -15.59
C VAL A 108 23.31 -4.19 -17.07
N ILE A 109 24.59 -4.46 -17.36
CA ILE A 109 25.14 -4.55 -18.71
C ILE A 109 25.59 -5.96 -19.10
N ASP A 110 25.81 -6.84 -18.11
CA ASP A 110 26.13 -8.25 -18.37
C ASP A 110 24.85 -9.02 -18.67
N GLY A 111 24.81 -9.68 -19.84
CA GLY A 111 23.63 -10.41 -20.30
C GLY A 111 23.23 -11.56 -19.38
N ARG A 112 24.19 -12.24 -18.72
CA ARG A 112 23.87 -13.34 -17.81
C ARG A 112 23.25 -12.83 -16.51
N GLU A 113 23.71 -11.69 -16.02
CA GLU A 113 23.12 -11.03 -14.86
C GLU A 113 21.71 -10.51 -15.19
N ALA A 114 21.50 -9.94 -16.38
CA ALA A 114 20.20 -9.51 -16.85
C ALA A 114 19.21 -10.69 -16.98
N ASP A 115 19.66 -11.83 -17.53
CA ASP A 115 18.85 -13.04 -17.62
C ASP A 115 18.49 -13.60 -16.23
N ALA A 116 19.44 -13.59 -15.29
CA ALA A 116 19.20 -14.03 -13.92
C ALA A 116 18.18 -13.13 -13.19
N LEU A 117 18.24 -11.82 -13.39
CA LEU A 117 17.26 -10.87 -12.84
C LEU A 117 15.86 -11.08 -13.43
N GLN A 118 15.77 -11.28 -14.75
CA GLN A 118 14.48 -11.59 -15.38
C GLN A 118 13.91 -12.92 -14.89
N ALA A 119 14.76 -13.93 -14.64
CA ALA A 119 14.32 -15.18 -14.05
C ALA A 119 13.81 -15.00 -12.61
N ALA A 120 14.43 -14.11 -11.83
CA ALA A 120 14.04 -13.86 -10.43
C ALA A 120 12.80 -12.95 -10.29
N LEU A 121 12.64 -11.97 -11.17
CA LEU A 121 11.63 -10.91 -11.06
C LEU A 121 10.46 -11.03 -12.05
N GLY A 122 10.70 -11.67 -13.19
CA GLY A 122 9.83 -11.66 -14.36
C GLY A 122 10.22 -10.53 -15.33
N ALA A 123 10.19 -10.84 -16.63
CA ALA A 123 10.58 -9.91 -17.69
C ALA A 123 9.69 -8.65 -17.73
N ASP A 124 8.39 -8.80 -17.47
CA ASP A 124 7.42 -7.70 -17.49
C ASP A 124 7.73 -6.68 -16.38
N LEU A 125 8.03 -7.15 -15.16
CA LEU A 125 8.36 -6.29 -14.02
C LEU A 125 9.68 -5.54 -14.25
N CYS A 126 10.69 -6.22 -14.83
CA CYS A 126 11.94 -5.57 -15.20
C CYS A 126 11.73 -4.49 -16.26
N THR A 127 10.93 -4.78 -17.29
CA THR A 127 10.62 -3.81 -18.37
C THR A 127 9.86 -2.61 -17.81
N PHE A 128 8.86 -2.87 -16.96
CA PHE A 128 8.09 -1.86 -16.25
C PHE A 128 8.98 -0.95 -15.40
N ALA A 129 9.89 -1.53 -14.62
CA ALA A 129 10.83 -0.77 -13.80
C ALA A 129 11.68 0.17 -14.65
N VAL A 130 12.36 -0.36 -15.67
CA VAL A 130 13.29 0.42 -16.52
C VAL A 130 12.57 1.58 -17.23
N ALA A 131 11.31 1.38 -17.63
CA ALA A 131 10.48 2.43 -18.24
C ALA A 131 10.17 3.60 -17.29
N ASN A 132 10.26 3.39 -15.97
CA ASN A 132 9.93 4.37 -14.92
C ASN A 132 11.16 4.81 -14.10
N ARG A 133 12.36 4.68 -14.67
CA ARG A 133 13.63 5.04 -13.99
C ARG A 133 13.75 6.52 -13.62
N ASP A 134 12.88 7.38 -14.15
CA ASP A 134 12.83 8.81 -13.81
C ASP A 134 12.49 9.05 -12.33
N LEU A 135 11.82 8.09 -11.68
CA LEU A 135 11.46 8.13 -10.26
C LEU A 135 12.31 7.18 -9.40
N ALA A 136 13.39 6.62 -9.96
CA ALA A 136 14.21 5.65 -9.25
C ALA A 136 14.86 6.23 -7.99
N GLY A 137 15.02 5.38 -6.99
CA GLY A 137 15.86 5.63 -5.84
C GLY A 137 17.36 5.55 -6.19
N PRO A 138 18.24 5.69 -5.18
CA PRO A 138 19.68 5.56 -5.38
C PRO A 138 20.04 4.15 -5.86
N VAL A 139 20.99 4.08 -6.79
CA VAL A 139 21.57 2.81 -7.28
C VAL A 139 22.15 2.04 -6.10
N ARG A 140 21.87 0.73 -6.08
CA ARG A 140 22.23 -0.18 -4.99
C ARG A 140 22.63 -1.56 -5.51
N PRO A 141 23.40 -2.34 -4.72
CA PRO A 141 23.79 -3.69 -5.11
C PRO A 141 22.58 -4.61 -5.33
N LEU A 142 22.62 -5.39 -6.42
CA LEU A 142 21.56 -6.34 -6.76
C LEU A 142 21.75 -7.70 -6.08
N GLU A 143 22.97 -8.05 -5.68
CA GLU A 143 23.21 -9.30 -4.97
C GLU A 143 22.75 -9.26 -3.50
N PRO A 144 22.31 -10.40 -2.93
CA PRO A 144 22.12 -11.70 -3.59
C PRO A 144 20.83 -11.76 -4.43
N LEU A 145 20.85 -12.39 -5.62
CA LEU A 145 19.66 -12.43 -6.47
C LEU A 145 18.52 -13.30 -5.93
N GLU A 146 18.80 -14.17 -4.96
CA GLU A 146 17.82 -15.10 -4.38
C GLU A 146 16.69 -14.38 -3.62
N ASP A 147 16.97 -13.22 -3.04
CA ASP A 147 16.03 -12.43 -2.24
C ASP A 147 15.61 -11.10 -2.91
N ILE A 148 16.04 -10.86 -4.16
CA ILE A 148 15.87 -9.57 -4.83
C ILE A 148 14.39 -9.18 -4.93
N ARG A 149 13.50 -10.13 -5.20
CA ARG A 149 12.05 -9.89 -5.25
C ARG A 149 11.53 -9.41 -3.89
N SER A 150 11.96 -10.04 -2.81
CA SER A 150 11.55 -9.68 -1.45
C SER A 150 12.09 -8.32 -1.03
N ARG A 151 13.33 -7.97 -1.40
CA ARG A 151 13.91 -6.64 -1.14
C ARG A 151 13.21 -5.54 -1.93
N ILE A 152 12.92 -5.79 -3.20
CA ILE A 152 12.14 -4.89 -4.05
C ILE A 152 10.75 -4.66 -3.43
N TYR A 153 10.05 -5.74 -3.09
CA TYR A 153 8.75 -5.64 -2.44
C TYR A 153 8.81 -4.88 -1.11
N ALA A 154 9.80 -5.13 -0.26
CA ALA A 154 9.98 -4.42 1.01
C ALA A 154 10.16 -2.90 0.85
N ASP A 155 10.99 -2.47 -0.10
CA ASP A 155 11.14 -1.05 -0.42
C ASP A 155 9.85 -0.47 -1.03
N GLY A 156 9.10 -1.29 -1.77
CA GLY A 156 7.78 -0.96 -2.28
C GLY A 156 6.72 -0.72 -1.19
N VAL A 157 6.70 -1.58 -0.16
CA VAL A 157 5.87 -1.39 1.05
C VAL A 157 6.28 -0.09 1.75
N SER A 158 7.57 0.24 1.78
CA SER A 158 8.04 1.52 2.33
C SER A 158 7.57 2.71 1.50
N CYS A 159 7.59 2.62 0.16
CA CYS A 159 6.99 3.65 -0.70
C CYS A 159 5.49 3.84 -0.40
N LEU A 160 4.73 2.74 -0.25
CA LEU A 160 3.31 2.78 0.11
C LEU A 160 3.09 3.42 1.48
N GLY A 161 3.94 3.13 2.46
CA GLY A 161 3.88 3.77 3.77
C GLY A 161 4.20 5.27 3.73
N GLY A 162 5.11 5.70 2.85
CA GLY A 162 5.37 7.10 2.56
C GLY A 162 4.14 7.81 1.97
N TRP A 163 3.45 7.16 1.02
CA TRP A 163 2.16 7.62 0.53
C TRP A 163 1.12 7.70 1.67
N CYS A 164 1.01 6.69 2.53
CA CYS A 164 0.09 6.71 3.67
C CYS A 164 0.34 7.89 4.62
N GLN A 165 1.60 8.29 4.85
CA GLN A 165 1.93 9.45 5.67
C GLN A 165 1.58 10.79 5.01
N ALA A 166 1.70 10.86 3.67
CA ALA A 166 1.38 12.07 2.92
C ALA A 166 -0.14 12.32 2.81
N MET A 167 -0.98 11.29 3.00
CA MET A 167 -2.42 11.43 2.96
C MET A 167 -2.97 12.24 4.13
N SER A 168 -3.96 13.07 3.84
CA SER A 168 -4.67 13.84 4.85
C SER A 168 -5.57 12.96 5.72
N GLY A 169 -5.75 13.37 6.97
CA GLY A 169 -6.66 12.74 7.92
C GLY A 169 -6.29 11.29 8.21
N GLU A 170 -7.26 10.40 8.05
CA GLU A 170 -7.16 9.00 8.48
C GLU A 170 -7.01 8.00 7.32
N THR A 171 -7.00 8.50 6.08
CA THR A 171 -6.98 7.67 4.86
C THR A 171 -5.78 6.73 4.85
N GLY A 172 -4.58 7.23 5.14
CA GLY A 172 -3.37 6.41 5.22
C GLY A 172 -3.44 5.33 6.30
N THR A 173 -4.01 5.64 7.46
CA THR A 173 -4.21 4.64 8.53
C THR A 173 -5.17 3.55 8.10
N ARG A 174 -6.26 3.90 7.41
CA ARG A 174 -7.24 2.94 6.90
C ARG A 174 -6.67 2.03 5.82
N VAL A 175 -5.82 2.56 4.94
CA VAL A 175 -5.09 1.75 3.94
C VAL A 175 -4.15 0.76 4.63
N ARG A 176 -3.42 1.18 5.66
CA ARG A 176 -2.55 0.28 6.46
C ARG A 176 -3.30 -0.87 7.12
N LEU A 177 -4.58 -0.69 7.45
CA LEU A 177 -5.39 -1.78 8.00
C LEU A 177 -5.62 -2.93 7.01
N LYS A 178 -5.46 -2.70 5.70
CA LYS A 178 -5.67 -3.72 4.66
C LYS A 178 -4.50 -4.69 4.51
N LEU A 179 -3.39 -4.37 5.15
CA LEU A 179 -2.13 -5.08 5.02
C LEU A 179 -1.71 -5.60 6.39
N MET A 180 -0.91 -6.67 6.36
CA MET A 180 -0.29 -7.21 7.57
C MET A 180 0.50 -6.10 8.30
N PRO A 181 0.46 -6.04 9.64
CA PRO A 181 1.32 -5.16 10.41
C PRO A 181 2.80 -5.35 10.06
N HIS A 182 3.47 -4.24 9.71
CA HIS A 182 4.89 -4.27 9.37
C HIS A 182 5.53 -2.90 9.56
N GLU A 183 6.75 -2.85 10.09
CA GLU A 183 7.44 -1.58 10.37
C GLU A 183 7.65 -0.72 9.11
N LEU A 184 7.87 -1.35 7.95
CA LEU A 184 8.06 -0.68 6.66
C LEU A 184 6.89 0.24 6.28
N ILE A 185 5.65 -0.14 6.62
CA ILE A 185 4.45 0.67 6.32
C ILE A 185 3.96 1.46 7.54
N ASP A 186 4.16 0.94 8.76
CA ASP A 186 3.66 1.57 9.97
C ASP A 186 4.56 2.67 10.51
N ARG A 187 5.87 2.61 10.19
CA ARG A 187 6.92 3.52 10.65
C ARG A 187 7.88 3.88 9.53
N THR A 188 7.34 4.16 8.34
CA THR A 188 8.15 4.57 7.19
C THR A 188 9.02 5.79 7.52
N VAL A 189 10.26 5.74 7.05
CA VAL A 189 11.27 6.78 7.24
C VAL A 189 11.80 7.27 5.89
N GLU A 190 12.65 8.30 5.92
CA GLU A 190 13.37 8.75 4.74
C GLU A 190 14.23 7.63 4.12
N PRO A 191 14.39 7.61 2.77
CA PRO A 191 13.89 8.60 1.81
C PRO A 191 12.44 8.36 1.35
N PHE A 192 11.77 7.32 1.88
CA PHE A 192 10.49 6.87 1.34
C PHE A 192 9.33 7.82 1.66
N VAL A 193 9.45 8.62 2.72
CA VAL A 193 8.47 9.68 3.03
C VAL A 193 8.47 10.74 1.92
N GLU A 194 9.64 11.12 1.41
CA GLU A 194 9.76 12.11 0.34
C GLU A 194 9.39 11.52 -1.03
N CYS A 195 9.99 10.39 -1.43
CA CYS A 195 9.85 9.87 -2.80
C CYS A 195 8.65 8.92 -3.00
N GLY A 196 8.21 8.24 -1.94
CA GLY A 196 7.19 7.21 -1.98
C GLY A 196 5.86 7.64 -2.61
N PRO A 197 5.28 8.80 -2.25
CA PRO A 197 4.00 9.24 -2.81
C PRO A 197 4.00 9.35 -4.34
N ALA A 198 5.09 9.84 -4.96
CA ALA A 198 5.19 9.96 -6.41
C ALA A 198 5.32 8.58 -7.08
N ILE A 199 6.11 7.69 -6.48
CA ILE A 199 6.32 6.32 -6.97
C ILE A 199 5.01 5.52 -6.94
N VAL A 200 4.28 5.55 -5.83
CA VAL A 200 3.04 4.77 -5.65
C VAL A 200 1.96 5.24 -6.61
N ARG A 201 1.83 6.57 -6.81
CA ARG A 201 0.90 7.12 -7.80
C ARG A 201 1.23 6.66 -9.21
N ARG A 202 2.51 6.72 -9.61
CA ARG A 202 2.95 6.23 -10.93
C ARG A 202 2.66 4.74 -11.11
N ALA A 203 2.89 3.94 -10.07
CA ALA A 203 2.62 2.51 -10.12
C ALA A 203 1.11 2.20 -10.28
N MET A 204 0.24 3.03 -9.71
CA MET A 204 -1.21 2.89 -9.84
C MET A 204 -1.74 3.35 -11.21
N GLU A 205 -1.21 4.43 -11.77
CA GLU A 205 -1.64 4.94 -13.10
C GLU A 205 -1.39 3.94 -14.24
N LEU A 206 -0.45 3.02 -14.04
CA LEU A 206 -0.01 2.02 -15.03
C LEU A 206 -0.52 0.61 -14.70
N ALA A 207 -1.44 0.49 -13.73
CA ALA A 207 -2.07 -0.76 -13.30
C ALA A 207 -3.28 -1.15 -14.15
#